data_AF-A0A259RL26-F1
#
_entry.id   AF-A0A259RL26-F1
#
_cell.length_a   1.000
_cell.length_b   1.000
_cell.length_c   1.000
_cell.angle_alpha   90.00
_cell.angle_beta   90.00
_cell.angle_gamma   90.00
#
_symmetry.space_group_name_H-M   'P 1'
#
loop_
_entity.id
_entity.type
_entity.pdbx_description
1 polymer ?
#
loop_
_entity_poly.entity_id
_entity_poly.type
_entity_poly.pdbx_seq_one_letter_code
_entity_poly.pdbx_strand_id
1 'polypeptide(L)'
;TLDANYRSTPELVAAVNYVFERADRQPSGAFGHKTDEGNPLPFIRVSARGKARRLQRRNESGEWQPCPALTGWALPRDSLLAAGHFVEQMAEHTAEAITSSLNAAQLGDCAFFDADGEMTALRPQDIAILVSTGDQAAVLQQSLNRRGIKSVYLSDRHRLFATEEAADFHRWLLAIAEPQRQDRLRAALGSSSFARHWGELDAVRNDVRLDEDTSRFMAYQRIARHQGILAAVYQLMHDYHIPARLLAAPLPDRSGERRLTNLLHLADWAQNEQAQLAGLDALLQRYAQAVSDNEAEHELRLEQDEHLVRIITIHSAKGLQYPVVYLPFLPLIRPKEANKNSTATPWRTSTGRGMSLGEFPEAIAAEHEA
;
A
#
# COMPACT_ATOMS: atom_id res chain seq x y z
N THR A 1 -31.30 10.64 -1.22
CA THR A 1 -29.99 10.59 -0.53
C THR A 1 -30.23 10.22 0.93
N LEU A 2 -29.36 9.40 1.52
CA LEU A 2 -29.36 9.20 2.97
C LEU A 2 -28.93 10.53 3.63
N ASP A 3 -29.68 10.99 4.62
CA ASP A 3 -29.55 12.28 5.28
C ASP A 3 -28.57 12.29 6.46
N ALA A 4 -28.18 11.09 6.93
CA ALA A 4 -27.35 10.92 8.11
C ALA A 4 -26.20 9.92 7.90
N ASN A 5 -25.02 10.27 8.40
CA ASN A 5 -23.87 9.38 8.53
C ASN A 5 -23.91 8.67 9.90
N TYR A 6 -24.01 7.33 9.87
CA TYR A 6 -24.07 6.47 11.06
C TYR A 6 -22.72 5.80 11.42
N ARG A 7 -21.66 6.07 10.65
CA ARG A 7 -20.38 5.34 10.74
C ARG A 7 -19.28 6.15 11.43
N SER A 8 -19.34 7.47 11.32
CA SER A 8 -18.30 8.39 11.78
C SER A 8 -18.73 9.22 13.00
N THR A 9 -17.75 9.79 13.70
CA THR A 9 -18.01 10.74 14.79
C THR A 9 -18.65 12.03 14.26
N PRO A 10 -19.50 12.71 15.06
CA PRO A 10 -20.07 14.00 14.69
C PRO A 10 -19.08 15.07 14.23
N GLU A 11 -17.92 15.15 14.88
CA GLU A 11 -16.86 16.13 14.59
C GLU A 11 -16.18 15.82 13.26
N LEU A 12 -15.98 14.55 12.92
CA LEU A 12 -15.42 14.17 11.63
C LEU A 12 -16.41 14.51 10.51
N VAL A 13 -17.70 14.20 10.69
CA VAL A 13 -18.75 14.58 9.73
C VAL A 13 -18.81 16.09 9.57
N ALA A 14 -18.75 16.84 10.67
CA ALA A 14 -18.73 18.31 10.63
C ALA A 14 -17.50 18.85 9.89
N ALA A 15 -16.31 18.32 10.15
CA ALA A 15 -15.08 18.73 9.48
C ALA A 15 -15.11 18.43 7.97
N VAL A 16 -15.60 17.25 7.58
CA VAL A 16 -15.75 16.87 6.16
C VAL A 16 -16.79 17.75 5.48
N ASN A 17 -17.97 17.96 6.09
CA ASN A 17 -18.98 18.87 5.56
C ASN A 17 -18.40 20.26 5.34
N TYR A 18 -17.68 20.80 6.32
CA TYR A 18 -17.07 22.13 6.22
C TYR A 18 -16.08 22.25 5.05
N VAL A 19 -15.22 21.25 4.88
CA VAL A 19 -14.24 21.23 3.78
C VAL A 19 -14.94 21.17 2.42
N PHE A 20 -15.91 20.27 2.24
CA PHE A 20 -16.57 20.09 0.96
C PHE A 20 -17.64 21.15 0.65
N GLU A 21 -18.33 21.72 1.63
CA GLU A 21 -19.21 22.89 1.44
C GLU A 21 -18.40 24.09 0.93
N ARG A 22 -17.18 24.30 1.46
CA ARG A 22 -16.26 25.32 0.96
C ARG A 22 -15.77 25.02 -0.46
N ALA A 23 -15.44 23.76 -0.74
CA ALA A 23 -15.04 23.35 -2.08
C ALA A 23 -16.18 23.53 -3.11
N ASP A 24 -17.45 23.33 -2.72
CA ASP A 24 -18.58 23.43 -3.65
C ASP A 24 -18.94 24.87 -4.05
N ARG A 25 -18.50 25.85 -3.24
CA ARG A 25 -18.60 27.27 -3.58
C ARG A 25 -17.66 27.65 -4.73
N GLN A 26 -16.63 26.85 -5.02
CA GLN A 26 -15.67 27.15 -6.06
C GLN A 26 -16.30 27.11 -7.47
N PRO A 27 -15.67 27.75 -8.47
CA PRO A 27 -16.16 27.74 -9.85
C PRO A 27 -16.36 26.32 -10.41
N SER A 28 -15.40 25.42 -10.15
CA SER A 28 -15.47 24.02 -10.57
C SER A 28 -16.29 23.12 -9.63
N GLY A 29 -16.80 23.65 -8.51
CA GLY A 29 -17.52 22.88 -7.50
C GLY A 29 -16.62 21.90 -6.76
N ALA A 30 -17.19 21.16 -5.80
CA ALA A 30 -16.40 20.33 -4.90
C ALA A 30 -15.75 19.13 -5.60
N PHE A 31 -16.35 18.69 -6.70
CA PHE A 31 -15.95 17.50 -7.45
C PHE A 31 -15.53 17.80 -8.90
N GLY A 32 -15.33 19.07 -9.26
CA GLY A 32 -14.81 19.45 -10.58
C GLY A 32 -15.82 19.43 -11.73
N HIS A 33 -17.11 19.26 -11.46
CA HIS A 33 -18.15 19.12 -12.49
C HIS A 33 -19.06 20.34 -12.65
N LYS A 34 -18.87 21.39 -11.85
CA LYS A 34 -19.69 22.60 -11.92
C LYS A 34 -19.28 23.46 -13.11
N THR A 35 -20.26 23.91 -13.87
CA THR A 35 -20.13 24.80 -15.02
C THR A 35 -21.07 25.99 -14.86
N ASP A 36 -21.01 26.96 -15.78
CA ASP A 36 -21.93 28.10 -15.81
C ASP A 36 -23.41 27.66 -15.98
N GLU A 37 -23.64 26.46 -16.53
CA GLU A 37 -24.96 25.87 -16.76
C GLU A 37 -25.54 25.19 -15.51
N GLY A 38 -24.70 24.96 -14.48
CA GLY A 38 -25.13 24.39 -13.20
C GLY A 38 -24.11 23.47 -12.54
N ASN A 39 -24.50 22.90 -11.39
CA ASN A 39 -23.69 21.91 -10.67
C ASN A 39 -24.38 20.54 -10.72
N PRO A 40 -24.01 19.65 -11.66
CA PRO A 40 -24.62 18.31 -11.79
C PRO A 40 -24.22 17.37 -10.64
N LEU A 41 -23.14 17.68 -9.91
CA LEU A 41 -22.66 16.91 -8.78
C LEU A 41 -22.37 17.83 -7.58
N PRO A 42 -23.39 18.41 -6.95
CA PRO A 42 -23.20 19.29 -5.81
C PRO A 42 -22.86 18.48 -4.56
N PHE A 43 -22.03 19.07 -3.68
CA PHE A 43 -21.87 18.52 -2.35
C PHE A 43 -23.10 18.84 -1.50
N ILE A 44 -23.78 17.80 -1.02
CA ILE A 44 -24.91 17.94 -0.09
C ILE A 44 -24.44 17.50 1.28
N ARG A 45 -24.45 18.44 2.24
CA ARG A 45 -24.12 18.18 3.64
C ARG A 45 -24.98 17.07 4.22
N VAL A 46 -24.41 16.32 5.16
CA VAL A 46 -25.12 15.25 5.88
C VAL A 46 -25.10 15.48 7.39
N SER A 47 -26.14 15.04 8.08
CA SER A 47 -26.16 15.02 9.54
C SER A 47 -25.32 13.87 10.10
N ALA A 48 -24.93 13.95 11.37
CA ALA A 48 -24.19 12.89 12.04
C ALA A 48 -25.09 12.16 13.05
N ARG A 49 -25.14 10.84 12.95
CA ARG A 49 -25.78 9.92 13.92
C ARG A 49 -24.87 8.72 14.22
N GLY A 50 -23.57 8.90 14.02
CA GLY A 50 -22.58 7.84 14.16
C GLY A 50 -22.00 7.76 15.58
N LYS A 51 -20.79 7.20 15.66
CA LYS A 51 -20.21 6.68 16.90
C LYS A 51 -19.86 7.79 17.90
N ALA A 52 -20.06 7.51 19.19
CA ALA A 52 -19.61 8.34 20.30
C ALA A 52 -18.12 8.16 20.63
N ARG A 53 -17.49 7.08 20.14
CA ARG A 53 -16.09 6.74 20.43
C ARG A 53 -15.13 7.84 19.97
N ARG A 54 -14.39 8.47 20.88
CA ARG A 54 -13.46 9.58 20.61
C ARG A 54 -12.04 9.22 21.02
N LEU A 55 -11.08 9.56 20.17
CA LEU A 55 -9.67 9.51 20.53
C LEU A 55 -9.32 10.74 21.35
N GLN A 56 -8.69 10.54 22.49
CA GLN A 56 -8.22 11.60 23.37
C GLN A 56 -6.75 11.36 23.70
N ARG A 57 -6.03 12.44 24.00
CA ARG A 57 -4.63 12.43 24.41
C ARG A 57 -4.44 13.35 25.61
N ARG A 58 -3.57 12.97 26.54
CA ARG A 58 -3.16 13.87 27.63
C ARG A 58 -2.30 15.02 27.12
N ASN A 59 -2.59 16.21 27.62
CA ASN A 59 -1.74 17.38 27.44
C ASN A 59 -0.58 17.39 28.46
N GLU A 60 0.25 18.43 28.43
CA GLU A 60 1.38 18.60 29.35
C GLU A 60 0.96 18.70 30.83
N SER A 61 -0.29 19.11 31.11
CA SER A 61 -0.84 19.14 32.48
C SER A 61 -1.47 17.82 32.92
N GLY A 62 -1.46 16.78 32.07
CA GLY A 62 -2.01 15.45 32.36
C GLY A 62 -3.53 15.34 32.19
N GLU A 63 -4.19 16.38 31.67
CA GLU A 63 -5.62 16.38 31.39
C GLU A 63 -5.92 15.77 30.02
N TRP A 64 -6.98 14.97 29.94
CA TRP A 64 -7.45 14.40 28.67
C TRP A 64 -8.04 15.48 27.78
N GLN A 65 -7.52 15.57 26.56
CA GLN A 65 -8.04 16.45 25.52
C GLN A 65 -8.46 15.65 24.29
N PRO A 66 -9.58 16.00 23.62
CA PRO A 66 -9.97 15.36 22.38
C PRO A 66 -8.93 15.62 21.28
N CYS A 67 -8.54 14.56 20.57
CA CYS A 67 -7.77 14.73 19.36
C CYS A 67 -8.64 15.40 18.28
N PRO A 68 -8.11 16.36 17.49
CA PRO A 68 -8.86 16.96 16.39
C PRO A 68 -9.34 15.91 15.39
N ALA A 69 -10.60 15.99 14.97
CA ALA A 69 -11.21 15.00 14.07
C ALA A 69 -10.60 14.99 12.65
N LEU A 70 -10.03 16.11 12.22
CA LEU A 70 -9.28 16.24 10.97
C LEU A 70 -8.08 17.14 11.22
N THR A 71 -6.88 16.63 10.94
CA THR A 71 -5.62 17.38 11.10
C THR A 71 -4.92 17.47 9.75
N GLY A 72 -4.67 18.70 9.29
CA GLY A 72 -3.85 18.95 8.10
C GLY A 72 -2.39 19.17 8.50
N TRP A 73 -1.47 18.40 7.92
CA TRP A 73 -0.05 18.67 8.02
C TRP A 73 0.44 19.37 6.77
N ALA A 74 1.36 20.32 6.96
CA ALA A 74 2.13 20.85 5.84
C ALA A 74 3.61 20.84 6.19
N LEU A 75 4.43 20.71 5.16
CA LEU A 75 5.87 20.81 5.30
C LEU A 75 6.25 22.30 5.39
N PRO A 76 7.10 22.72 6.33
CA PRO A 76 7.53 24.11 6.46
C PRO A 76 8.59 24.40 5.39
N ARG A 77 8.14 24.59 4.15
CA ARG A 77 9.02 24.91 3.02
C ARG A 77 8.43 26.03 2.17
N ASP A 78 9.33 26.72 1.48
CA ASP A 78 9.01 27.81 0.54
C ASP A 78 9.01 27.34 -0.93
N SER A 79 9.49 26.13 -1.21
CA SER A 79 9.62 25.59 -2.56
C SER A 79 8.96 24.22 -2.73
N LEU A 80 8.57 23.92 -3.98
CA LEU A 80 7.99 22.65 -4.38
C LEU A 80 9.02 21.52 -4.24
N LEU A 81 8.57 20.35 -3.81
CA LEU A 81 9.39 19.13 -3.80
C LEU A 81 9.13 18.31 -5.07
N ALA A 82 10.18 17.69 -5.58
CA ALA A 82 10.01 16.59 -6.54
C ALA A 82 9.16 15.49 -5.89
N ALA A 83 8.31 14.83 -6.68
CA ALA A 83 7.34 13.86 -6.17
C ALA A 83 7.98 12.76 -5.32
N GLY A 84 9.16 12.24 -5.72
CA GLY A 84 9.90 11.24 -4.93
C GLY A 84 10.31 11.76 -3.54
N HIS A 85 10.93 12.94 -3.48
CA HIS A 85 11.31 13.56 -2.20
C HIS A 85 10.12 13.94 -1.32
N PHE A 86 8.98 14.33 -1.92
CA PHE A 86 7.75 14.53 -1.18
C PHE A 86 7.26 13.22 -0.55
N VAL A 87 7.26 12.12 -1.31
CA VAL A 87 6.88 10.79 -0.80
C VAL A 87 7.79 10.36 0.35
N GLU A 88 9.11 10.48 0.19
CA GLU A 88 10.08 10.18 1.24
C GLU A 88 9.83 11.00 2.50
N GLN A 89 9.77 12.33 2.39
CA GLN A 89 9.58 13.20 3.57
C GLN A 89 8.25 12.95 4.26
N MET A 90 7.15 12.82 3.50
CA MET A 90 5.83 12.58 4.09
C MET A 90 5.74 11.18 4.71
N ALA A 91 6.42 10.17 4.17
CA ALA A 91 6.49 8.85 4.78
C ALA A 91 7.20 8.90 6.14
N GLU A 92 8.32 9.63 6.26
CA GLU A 92 9.02 9.82 7.52
C GLU A 92 8.15 10.52 8.57
N HIS A 93 7.54 11.65 8.22
CA HIS A 93 6.68 12.41 9.14
C HIS A 93 5.46 11.59 9.57
N THR A 94 4.88 10.81 8.66
CA THR A 94 3.74 9.94 8.96
C THR A 94 4.14 8.81 9.90
N ALA A 95 5.28 8.17 9.64
CA ALA A 95 5.80 7.11 10.51
C ALA A 95 6.11 7.66 11.91
N GLU A 96 6.69 8.86 12.00
CA GLU A 96 6.95 9.53 13.28
C GLU A 96 5.67 9.88 14.05
N ALA A 97 4.66 10.41 13.38
CA ALA A 97 3.37 10.73 14.01
C ALA A 97 2.64 9.49 14.53
N ILE A 98 2.67 8.38 13.77
CA ILE A 98 2.13 7.09 14.20
C ILE A 98 2.92 6.57 15.40
N THR A 99 4.25 6.63 15.36
CA THR A 99 5.12 6.21 16.48
C THR A 99 4.81 7.01 17.74
N SER A 100 4.71 8.33 17.63
CA SER A 100 4.37 9.23 18.75
C SER A 100 3.01 8.87 19.37
N SER A 101 2.00 8.59 18.53
CA SER A 101 0.66 8.22 18.98
C SER A 101 0.62 6.86 19.68
N LEU A 102 1.33 5.86 19.13
CA LEU A 102 1.41 4.51 19.71
C LEU A 102 2.25 4.51 21.01
N ASN A 103 3.35 5.25 21.06
CA ASN A 103 4.14 5.41 22.28
C ASN A 103 3.32 6.09 23.39
N ALA A 104 2.57 7.15 23.05
CA ALA A 104 1.66 7.78 24.00
C ALA A 104 0.58 6.80 24.47
N ALA A 105 0.06 5.94 23.60
CA ALA A 105 -0.91 4.92 23.98
C ALA A 105 -0.31 3.87 24.93
N GLN A 106 0.92 3.44 24.68
CA GLN A 106 1.66 2.52 25.54
C GLN A 106 1.95 3.12 26.93
N LEU A 107 2.16 4.44 27.01
CA LEU A 107 2.30 5.18 28.26
C LEU A 107 0.97 5.47 28.97
N GLY A 108 -0.17 5.13 28.35
CA GLY A 108 -1.51 5.40 28.90
C GLY A 108 -1.99 6.85 28.70
N ASP A 109 -1.34 7.59 27.80
CA ASP A 109 -1.61 9.01 27.52
C ASP A 109 -2.37 9.22 26.19
N CYS A 110 -2.73 8.14 25.46
CA CYS A 110 -3.53 8.20 24.24
C CYS A 110 -4.50 7.01 24.18
N ALA A 111 -5.80 7.28 24.21
CA ALA A 111 -6.83 6.25 24.27
C ALA A 111 -8.14 6.70 23.63
N PHE A 112 -8.94 5.72 23.23
CA PHE A 112 -10.34 5.92 22.89
C PHE A 112 -11.21 5.87 24.14
N PHE A 113 -12.22 6.73 24.15
CA PHE A 113 -13.31 6.73 25.13
C PHE A 113 -14.62 6.53 24.40
N ASP A 114 -15.47 5.61 24.85
CA ASP A 114 -16.81 5.40 24.30
C ASP A 114 -17.87 6.28 25.00
N ALA A 115 -19.15 5.98 24.75
CA ALA A 115 -20.25 6.74 25.35
C ALA A 115 -20.38 6.55 26.87
N ASP A 116 -19.94 5.39 27.36
CA ASP A 116 -20.02 5.00 28.77
C ASP A 116 -18.77 5.45 29.55
N GLY A 117 -17.75 5.92 28.84
CA GLY A 117 -16.48 6.41 29.39
C GLY A 117 -15.41 5.34 29.49
N GLU A 118 -15.64 4.15 28.91
CA GLU A 118 -14.67 3.06 28.93
C GLU A 118 -13.45 3.41 28.07
N MET A 119 -12.27 3.21 28.67
CA MET A 119 -11.00 3.58 28.07
C MET A 119 -10.36 2.39 27.36
N THR A 120 -10.08 2.54 26.06
CA THR A 120 -9.33 1.55 25.27
C THR A 120 -8.11 2.22 24.63
N ALA A 121 -6.90 1.80 24.99
CA ALA A 121 -5.67 2.33 24.39
C ALA A 121 -5.66 2.16 22.86
N LEU A 122 -5.09 3.15 22.15
CA LEU A 122 -4.89 3.07 20.70
C LEU A 122 -3.94 1.93 20.35
N ARG A 123 -4.35 1.03 19.44
CA ARG A 123 -3.55 -0.11 18.99
C ARG A 123 -3.13 0.04 17.52
N PRO A 124 -2.07 -0.63 17.06
CA PRO A 124 -1.66 -0.59 15.65
C PRO A 124 -2.79 -0.94 14.65
N GLN A 125 -3.63 -1.93 14.98
CA GLN A 125 -4.77 -2.35 14.15
C GLN A 125 -5.84 -1.27 13.92
N ASP A 126 -5.90 -0.26 14.82
CA ASP A 126 -6.84 0.85 14.72
C ASP A 126 -6.39 1.88 13.66
N ILE A 127 -5.17 1.77 13.16
CA ILE A 127 -4.54 2.71 12.23
C ILE A 127 -4.53 2.14 10.81
N ALA A 128 -5.09 2.90 9.89
CA ALA A 128 -4.94 2.69 8.46
C ALA A 128 -4.22 3.86 7.79
N ILE A 129 -3.42 3.57 6.75
CA ILE A 129 -2.77 4.56 5.90
C ILE A 129 -3.26 4.33 4.47
N LEU A 130 -3.91 5.34 3.88
CA LEU A 130 -4.36 5.23 2.49
C LEU A 130 -3.30 5.76 1.54
N VAL A 131 -3.02 4.97 0.49
CA VAL A 131 -2.06 5.29 -0.56
C VAL A 131 -2.70 5.18 -1.95
N SER A 132 -2.04 5.73 -2.96
CA SER A 132 -2.48 5.60 -4.36
C SER A 132 -1.77 4.47 -5.09
N THR A 133 -0.52 4.17 -4.72
CA THR A 133 0.35 3.20 -5.43
C THR A 133 1.09 2.25 -4.47
N GLY A 134 1.58 1.13 -5.01
CA GLY A 134 2.45 0.20 -4.28
C GLY A 134 3.78 0.82 -3.87
N ASP A 135 4.37 1.67 -4.71
CA ASP A 135 5.63 2.36 -4.38
C ASP A 135 5.49 3.24 -3.14
N GLN A 136 4.38 3.97 -3.03
CA GLN A 136 4.06 4.75 -1.83
C GLN A 136 3.92 3.87 -0.58
N ALA A 137 3.31 2.68 -0.73
CA ALA A 137 3.21 1.72 0.35
C ALA A 137 4.59 1.22 0.79
N ALA A 138 5.46 0.86 -0.15
CA ALA A 138 6.81 0.36 0.14
C ALA A 138 7.64 1.38 0.93
N VAL A 139 7.63 2.65 0.52
CA VAL A 139 8.36 3.73 1.23
C VAL A 139 7.81 3.92 2.65
N LEU A 140 6.49 3.83 2.84
CA LEU A 140 5.87 3.87 4.17
C LEU A 140 6.25 2.66 5.03
N GLN A 141 6.21 1.45 4.48
CA GLN A 141 6.60 0.23 5.19
C GLN A 141 8.05 0.32 5.67
N GLN A 142 8.96 0.79 4.82
CA GLN A 142 10.36 0.99 5.19
C GLN A 142 10.52 2.02 6.32
N SER A 143 9.75 3.11 6.27
CA SER A 143 9.79 4.18 7.28
C SER A 143 9.22 3.75 8.63
N LEU A 144 8.14 2.94 8.62
CA LEU A 144 7.54 2.34 9.82
C LEU A 144 8.45 1.26 10.43
N ASN A 145 9.00 0.38 9.59
CA ASN A 145 9.87 -0.71 10.04
C ASN A 145 11.15 -0.19 10.70
N ARG A 146 11.74 0.90 10.18
CA ARG A 146 12.89 1.58 10.82
C ARG A 146 12.58 2.08 12.24
N ARG A 147 11.31 2.24 12.61
CA ARG A 147 10.83 2.65 13.93
C ARG A 147 10.24 1.48 14.74
N GLY A 148 10.41 0.25 14.27
CA GLY A 148 9.88 -0.95 14.93
C GLY A 148 8.38 -1.17 14.79
N ILE A 149 7.69 -0.40 13.94
CA ILE A 149 6.25 -0.56 13.70
C ILE A 149 6.04 -1.55 12.57
N LYS A 150 5.40 -2.68 12.88
CA LYS A 150 4.99 -3.65 11.89
C LYS A 150 3.76 -3.16 11.12
N SER A 151 3.75 -3.40 9.81
CA SER A 151 2.66 -3.00 8.93
C SER A 151 2.40 -4.02 7.83
N VAL A 152 1.17 -4.03 7.33
CA VAL A 152 0.73 -4.91 6.24
C VAL A 152 0.11 -4.09 5.11
N TYR A 153 0.52 -4.37 3.87
CA TYR A 153 -0.07 -3.76 2.68
C TYR A 153 -1.14 -4.69 2.09
N LEU A 154 -2.40 -4.23 2.07
CA LEU A 154 -3.59 -5.07 1.84
C LEU A 154 -4.12 -5.07 0.40
N SER A 155 -3.65 -4.18 -0.47
CA SER A 155 -4.22 -4.05 -1.82
C SER A 155 -3.53 -4.87 -2.91
N ASP A 156 -2.40 -5.50 -2.61
CA ASP A 156 -1.55 -6.10 -3.66
C ASP A 156 -1.35 -7.60 -3.54
N ARG A 157 -1.58 -8.24 -2.38
CA ARG A 157 -1.39 -9.69 -2.26
C ARG A 157 -2.33 -10.48 -3.16
N HIS A 158 -3.63 -10.17 -3.18
CA HIS A 158 -4.58 -10.84 -4.09
C HIS A 158 -4.29 -10.55 -5.56
N ARG A 159 -3.89 -9.33 -5.91
CA ARG A 159 -3.56 -8.99 -7.30
C ARG A 159 -2.25 -9.61 -7.74
N LEU A 160 -1.28 -9.72 -6.84
CA LEU A 160 0.03 -10.33 -7.07
C LEU A 160 -0.13 -11.83 -7.34
N PHE A 161 -0.87 -12.57 -6.50
CA PHE A 161 -1.10 -14.00 -6.71
C PHE A 161 -1.99 -14.32 -7.92
N ALA A 162 -2.74 -13.33 -8.42
CA ALA A 162 -3.50 -13.43 -9.67
C ALA A 162 -2.67 -13.13 -10.94
N THR A 163 -1.38 -12.77 -10.81
CA THR A 163 -0.53 -12.45 -11.96
C THR A 163 0.04 -13.70 -12.65
N GLU A 164 0.44 -13.56 -13.91
CA GLU A 164 1.21 -14.61 -14.60
C GLU A 164 2.56 -14.88 -13.90
N GLU A 165 3.18 -13.85 -13.33
CA GLU A 165 4.42 -13.97 -12.56
C GLU A 165 4.25 -14.88 -11.34
N ALA A 166 3.09 -14.86 -10.68
CA ALA A 166 2.83 -15.76 -9.56
C ALA A 166 2.74 -17.23 -10.00
N ALA A 167 2.15 -17.50 -11.17
CA ALA A 167 2.15 -18.86 -11.73
C ALA A 167 3.55 -19.31 -12.14
N ASP A 168 4.35 -18.41 -12.74
CA ASP A 168 5.73 -18.66 -13.11
C ASP A 168 6.62 -18.93 -11.88
N PHE A 169 6.51 -18.09 -10.86
CA PHE A 169 7.25 -18.22 -9.62
C PHE A 169 6.94 -19.53 -8.91
N HIS A 170 5.67 -19.99 -8.92
CA HIS A 170 5.32 -21.31 -8.41
C HIS A 170 6.06 -22.44 -9.15
N ARG A 171 6.14 -22.36 -10.49
CA ARG A 171 6.91 -23.33 -11.30
C ARG A 171 8.39 -23.34 -10.89
N TRP A 172 8.96 -22.17 -10.59
CA TRP A 172 10.34 -22.06 -10.11
C TRP A 172 10.52 -22.74 -8.76
N LEU A 173 9.63 -22.48 -7.79
CA LEU A 173 9.68 -23.13 -6.48
C LEU A 173 9.59 -24.66 -6.60
N LEU A 174 8.69 -25.17 -7.45
CA LEU A 174 8.52 -26.60 -7.70
C LEU A 174 9.78 -27.24 -8.30
N ALA A 175 10.46 -26.54 -9.22
CA ALA A 175 11.70 -27.00 -9.83
C ALA A 175 12.89 -26.91 -8.87
N ILE A 176 12.94 -25.90 -7.99
CA ILE A 176 13.95 -25.81 -6.92
C ILE A 176 13.74 -26.93 -5.89
N ALA A 177 12.48 -27.26 -5.56
CA ALA A 177 12.16 -28.33 -4.62
C ALA A 177 12.50 -29.71 -5.16
N GLU A 178 12.24 -29.97 -6.45
CA GLU A 178 12.46 -31.26 -7.08
C GLU A 178 13.28 -31.11 -8.39
N PRO A 179 14.58 -30.81 -8.30
CA PRO A 179 15.42 -30.48 -9.47
C PRO A 179 15.62 -31.65 -10.43
N GLN A 180 15.47 -32.90 -9.97
CA GLN A 180 15.57 -34.10 -10.82
C GLN A 180 14.30 -34.37 -11.64
N ARG A 181 13.19 -33.71 -11.31
CA ARG A 181 11.94 -33.85 -12.06
C ARG A 181 11.96 -32.97 -13.29
N GLN A 182 12.36 -33.58 -14.40
CA GLN A 182 12.51 -32.90 -15.69
C GLN A 182 11.25 -32.15 -16.14
N ASP A 183 10.06 -32.66 -15.84
CA ASP A 183 8.80 -32.00 -16.17
C ASP A 183 8.65 -30.64 -15.46
N ARG A 184 9.04 -30.56 -14.18
CA ARG A 184 9.02 -29.31 -13.41
C ARG A 184 10.11 -28.35 -13.84
N LEU A 185 11.29 -28.88 -14.13
CA LEU A 185 12.40 -28.09 -14.64
C LEU A 185 12.04 -27.45 -15.98
N ARG A 186 11.48 -28.22 -16.92
CA ARG A 186 10.99 -27.71 -18.20
C ARG A 186 9.88 -26.68 -18.02
N ALA A 187 8.95 -26.89 -17.09
CA ALA A 187 7.90 -25.92 -16.78
C ALA A 187 8.49 -24.58 -16.28
N ALA A 188 9.48 -24.62 -15.39
CA ALA A 188 10.16 -23.43 -14.89
C ALA A 188 10.93 -22.70 -16.01
N LEU A 189 11.75 -23.43 -16.78
CA LEU A 189 12.57 -22.86 -17.86
C LEU A 189 11.74 -22.32 -19.03
N GLY A 190 10.54 -22.87 -19.24
CA GLY A 190 9.57 -22.43 -20.25
C GLY A 190 8.66 -21.28 -19.80
N SER A 191 8.79 -20.82 -18.55
CA SER A 191 7.97 -19.72 -18.03
C SER A 191 8.22 -18.41 -18.78
N SER A 192 7.19 -17.57 -18.91
CA SER A 192 7.30 -16.30 -19.63
C SER A 192 8.22 -15.30 -18.91
N SER A 193 8.39 -15.48 -17.60
CA SER A 193 9.31 -14.71 -16.75
C SER A 193 10.79 -14.89 -17.12
N PHE A 194 11.17 -15.99 -17.78
CA PHE A 194 12.53 -16.16 -18.30
C PHE A 194 12.81 -15.32 -19.57
N ALA A 195 11.77 -14.78 -20.22
CA ALA A 195 11.86 -13.96 -21.43
C ALA A 195 12.83 -14.53 -22.49
N ARG A 196 12.73 -15.85 -22.71
CA ARG A 196 13.51 -16.59 -23.72
C ARG A 196 12.92 -16.39 -25.11
N HIS A 197 13.79 -16.34 -26.11
CA HIS A 197 13.33 -16.35 -27.50
C HIS A 197 12.92 -17.76 -27.95
N TRP A 198 12.20 -17.88 -29.06
CA TRP A 198 11.68 -19.16 -29.56
C TRP A 198 12.72 -20.28 -29.67
N GLY A 199 13.91 -19.98 -30.21
CA GLY A 199 14.99 -20.98 -30.31
C GLY A 199 15.53 -21.48 -28.96
N GLU A 200 15.47 -20.67 -27.90
CA GLU A 200 15.86 -21.09 -26.54
C GLU A 200 14.77 -21.96 -25.91
N LEU A 201 13.50 -21.66 -26.18
CA LEU A 201 12.37 -22.47 -25.71
C LEU A 201 12.34 -23.84 -26.39
N ASP A 202 12.60 -23.92 -27.69
CA ASP A 202 12.69 -25.22 -28.38
C ASP A 202 13.88 -26.05 -27.85
N ALA A 203 14.99 -25.38 -27.52
CA ALA A 203 16.14 -26.05 -26.92
C ALA A 203 15.87 -26.65 -25.52
N VAL A 204 14.87 -26.15 -24.77
CA VAL A 204 14.44 -26.74 -23.48
C VAL A 204 13.84 -28.15 -23.67
N ARG A 205 13.40 -28.49 -24.88
CA ARG A 205 12.91 -29.83 -25.20
C ARG A 205 14.05 -30.84 -25.38
N ASN A 206 15.28 -30.39 -25.60
CA ASN A 206 16.44 -31.24 -25.85
C ASN A 206 17.11 -31.69 -24.53
N ASP A 207 17.35 -32.99 -24.37
CA ASP A 207 17.82 -33.59 -23.11
C ASP A 207 19.25 -33.15 -22.72
N VAL A 208 20.14 -32.86 -23.67
CA VAL A 208 21.57 -32.57 -23.36
C VAL A 208 21.74 -31.25 -22.59
N ARG A 209 20.94 -30.23 -22.88
CA ARG A 209 21.00 -28.95 -22.14
C ARG A 209 20.33 -29.01 -20.77
N LEU A 210 19.47 -30.01 -20.56
CA LEU A 210 18.72 -30.17 -19.33
C LEU A 210 19.60 -30.64 -18.17
N ASP A 211 20.72 -31.33 -18.44
CA ASP A 211 21.67 -31.77 -17.42
C ASP A 211 22.39 -30.59 -16.72
N GLU A 212 22.74 -29.56 -17.50
CA GLU A 212 23.33 -28.32 -16.97
C GLU A 212 22.31 -27.55 -16.12
N ASP A 213 21.09 -27.40 -16.63
CA ASP A 213 20.00 -26.76 -15.89
C ASP A 213 19.66 -27.54 -14.61
N THR A 214 19.67 -28.88 -14.66
CA THR A 214 19.47 -29.75 -13.49
C THR A 214 20.53 -29.48 -12.43
N SER A 215 21.80 -29.37 -12.85
CA SER A 215 22.93 -29.08 -11.95
C SER A 215 22.79 -27.69 -11.29
N ARG A 216 22.34 -26.67 -12.05
CA ARG A 216 22.05 -25.34 -11.51
C ARG A 216 20.91 -25.38 -10.49
N PHE A 217 19.80 -26.06 -10.80
CA PHE A 217 18.67 -26.15 -9.87
C PHE A 217 18.99 -26.96 -8.61
N MET A 218 19.87 -27.97 -8.68
CA MET A 218 20.42 -28.62 -7.48
C MET A 218 21.24 -27.64 -6.62
N ALA A 219 21.97 -26.70 -7.23
CA ALA A 219 22.66 -25.65 -6.50
C ALA A 219 21.68 -24.68 -5.85
N TYR A 220 20.62 -24.24 -6.55
CA TYR A 220 19.58 -23.38 -5.99
C TYR A 220 18.84 -24.05 -4.83
N GLN A 221 18.55 -25.36 -4.92
CA GLN A 221 17.96 -26.13 -3.82
C GLN A 221 18.86 -26.08 -2.56
N ARG A 222 20.18 -26.24 -2.74
CA ARG A 222 21.15 -26.14 -1.66
C ARG A 222 21.17 -24.74 -1.05
N ILE A 223 21.17 -23.70 -1.87
CA ILE A 223 21.07 -22.30 -1.41
C ILE A 223 19.76 -22.09 -0.64
N ALA A 224 18.62 -22.54 -1.16
CA ALA A 224 17.32 -22.39 -0.52
C ALA A 224 17.28 -23.02 0.88
N ARG A 225 17.94 -24.17 1.06
CA ARG A 225 18.03 -24.90 2.34
C ARG A 225 18.95 -24.22 3.36
N HIS A 226 20.04 -23.59 2.93
CA HIS A 226 21.06 -23.05 3.85
C HIS A 226 21.02 -21.53 4.03
N GLN A 227 20.54 -20.79 3.03
CA GLN A 227 20.56 -19.32 2.98
C GLN A 227 19.16 -18.71 2.79
N GLY A 228 18.13 -19.53 2.54
CA GLY A 228 16.77 -19.07 2.33
C GLY A 228 16.37 -18.98 0.87
N ILE A 229 15.06 -18.98 0.62
CA ILE A 229 14.48 -19.00 -0.73
C ILE A 229 14.79 -17.73 -1.52
N LEU A 230 14.90 -16.58 -0.84
CA LEU A 230 15.27 -15.31 -1.47
C LEU A 230 16.62 -15.42 -2.17
N ALA A 231 17.64 -15.94 -1.46
CA ALA A 231 18.98 -16.11 -2.02
C ALA A 231 18.98 -17.05 -3.24
N ALA A 232 18.22 -18.13 -3.20
CA ALA A 232 18.11 -19.07 -4.31
C ALA A 232 17.44 -18.45 -5.55
N VAL A 233 16.36 -17.69 -5.35
CA VAL A 233 15.66 -16.98 -6.43
C VAL A 233 16.54 -15.89 -7.03
N TYR A 234 17.27 -15.13 -6.21
CA TYR A 234 18.23 -14.13 -6.70
C TYR A 234 19.34 -14.75 -7.55
N GLN A 235 19.90 -15.89 -7.11
CA GLN A 235 20.89 -16.61 -7.89
C GLN A 235 20.31 -17.12 -9.22
N LEU A 236 19.11 -17.69 -9.21
CA LEU A 236 18.41 -18.12 -10.43
C LEU A 236 18.21 -16.95 -11.39
N MET A 237 17.69 -15.82 -10.92
CA MET A 237 17.49 -14.63 -11.74
C MET A 237 18.79 -14.10 -12.34
N HIS A 238 19.89 -14.17 -11.58
CA HIS A 238 21.21 -13.77 -12.03
C HIS A 238 21.75 -14.70 -13.13
N ASP A 239 21.77 -16.01 -12.87
CA ASP A 239 22.35 -17.04 -13.75
C ASP A 239 21.62 -17.19 -15.10
N TYR A 240 20.35 -16.80 -15.15
CA TYR A 240 19.54 -16.76 -16.37
C TYR A 240 19.35 -15.35 -16.94
N HIS A 241 19.97 -14.33 -16.34
CA HIS A 241 19.88 -12.92 -16.74
C HIS A 241 18.43 -12.40 -16.86
N ILE A 242 17.53 -12.88 -16.01
CA ILE A 242 16.10 -12.58 -16.05
C ILE A 242 15.82 -11.07 -16.00
N PRO A 243 16.43 -10.27 -15.08
CA PRO A 243 16.17 -8.84 -15.03
C PRO A 243 16.53 -8.12 -16.32
N ALA A 244 17.72 -8.39 -16.87
CA ALA A 244 18.17 -7.78 -18.11
C ALA A 244 17.26 -8.14 -19.30
N ARG A 245 16.82 -9.40 -19.38
CA ARG A 245 15.91 -9.87 -20.42
C ARG A 245 14.53 -9.23 -20.32
N LEU A 246 13.94 -9.16 -19.12
CA LEU A 246 12.64 -8.52 -18.91
C LEU A 246 12.67 -7.03 -19.27
N LEU A 247 13.73 -6.33 -18.92
CA LEU A 247 13.90 -4.90 -19.22
C LEU A 247 14.15 -4.62 -20.71
N ALA A 248 14.80 -5.54 -21.42
CA ALA A 248 15.09 -5.41 -22.85
C ALA A 248 13.96 -5.93 -23.77
N ALA A 249 13.04 -6.74 -23.24
CA ALA A 249 11.99 -7.35 -24.05
C ALA A 249 10.98 -6.30 -24.54
N PRO A 250 10.67 -6.28 -25.87
CA PRO A 250 9.63 -5.42 -26.42
C PRO A 250 8.26 -6.01 -26.10
N LEU A 251 7.87 -5.92 -24.84
CA LEU A 251 6.56 -6.36 -24.37
C LEU A 251 5.51 -5.28 -24.69
N PRO A 252 4.26 -5.66 -25.02
CA PRO A 252 3.24 -4.75 -25.56
C PRO A 252 2.85 -3.58 -24.65
N ASP A 253 3.22 -3.62 -23.39
CA ASP A 253 3.13 -2.52 -22.43
C ASP A 253 4.49 -2.38 -21.73
N ARG A 254 4.78 -1.22 -21.12
CA ARG A 254 5.94 -0.97 -20.23
C ARG A 254 5.97 -1.91 -19.01
N SER A 255 6.06 -3.20 -19.26
CA SER A 255 5.66 -4.30 -18.39
C SER A 255 6.87 -5.02 -17.82
N GLY A 256 8.02 -5.01 -18.48
CA GLY A 256 9.25 -5.66 -18.00
C GLY A 256 9.62 -5.26 -16.57
N GLU A 257 9.63 -3.96 -16.28
CA GLU A 257 9.86 -3.41 -14.93
C GLU A 257 8.82 -3.91 -13.93
N ARG A 258 7.53 -3.89 -14.30
CA ARG A 258 6.43 -4.35 -13.44
C ARG A 258 6.51 -5.85 -13.16
N ARG A 259 6.79 -6.66 -14.17
CA ARG A 259 6.97 -8.12 -14.03
C ARG A 259 8.14 -8.43 -13.12
N LEU A 260 9.26 -7.72 -13.29
CA LEU A 260 10.41 -7.84 -12.39
C LEU A 260 10.04 -7.47 -10.95
N THR A 261 9.34 -6.36 -10.75
CA THR A 261 8.84 -5.96 -9.41
C THR A 261 7.93 -7.02 -8.81
N ASN A 262 7.00 -7.59 -9.58
CA ASN A 262 6.14 -8.68 -9.11
C ASN A 262 6.94 -9.90 -8.65
N LEU A 263 7.96 -10.32 -9.42
CA LEU A 263 8.82 -11.45 -9.07
C LEU A 263 9.63 -11.17 -7.79
N LEU A 264 10.13 -9.95 -7.62
CA LEU A 264 10.82 -9.55 -6.39
C LEU A 264 9.87 -9.56 -5.18
N HIS A 265 8.64 -9.04 -5.34
CA HIS A 265 7.64 -9.08 -4.28
C HIS A 265 7.23 -10.50 -3.89
N LEU A 266 7.12 -11.42 -4.87
CA LEU A 266 6.87 -12.84 -4.60
C LEU A 266 8.03 -13.50 -3.84
N ALA A 267 9.27 -13.14 -4.17
CA ALA A 267 10.45 -13.62 -3.47
C ALA A 267 10.51 -13.13 -2.02
N ASP A 268 10.23 -11.85 -1.78
CA ASP A 268 10.14 -11.27 -0.44
C ASP A 268 9.01 -11.90 0.36
N TRP A 269 7.85 -12.13 -0.26
CA TRP A 269 6.75 -12.84 0.39
C TRP A 269 7.16 -14.25 0.81
N ALA A 270 7.78 -15.02 -0.10
CA ALA A 270 8.21 -16.38 0.17
C ALA A 270 9.25 -16.44 1.29
N GLN A 271 10.17 -15.48 1.36
CA GLN A 271 11.15 -15.37 2.43
C GLN A 271 10.52 -15.11 3.80
N ASN A 272 9.51 -14.24 3.84
CA ASN A 272 8.79 -13.92 5.08
C ASN A 272 8.01 -15.13 5.60
N GLU A 273 7.33 -15.87 4.73
CA GLU A 273 6.60 -17.08 5.13
C GLU A 273 7.57 -18.20 5.52
N GLN A 274 8.70 -18.38 4.81
CA GLN A 274 9.68 -19.42 5.13
C GLN A 274 10.22 -19.31 6.56
N ALA A 275 10.30 -18.10 7.13
CA ALA A 275 10.73 -17.89 8.52
C ALA A 275 9.87 -18.64 9.57
N GLN A 276 8.64 -19.03 9.20
CA GLN A 276 7.67 -19.69 10.08
C GLN A 276 7.42 -21.16 9.69
N LEU A 277 8.12 -21.67 8.66
CA LEU A 277 7.82 -22.97 8.05
C LEU A 277 8.99 -23.95 8.16
N ALA A 278 8.67 -25.23 8.30
CA ALA A 278 9.65 -26.32 8.38
C ALA A 278 10.11 -26.76 6.98
N GLY A 279 10.71 -25.85 6.21
CA GLY A 279 11.35 -26.16 4.93
C GLY A 279 10.51 -25.85 3.68
N LEU A 280 11.02 -26.32 2.54
CA LEU A 280 10.55 -25.91 1.21
C LEU A 280 9.19 -26.52 0.83
N ASP A 281 8.90 -27.74 1.28
CA ASP A 281 7.60 -28.38 1.00
C ASP A 281 6.44 -27.66 1.70
N ALA A 282 6.68 -27.21 2.94
CA ALA A 282 5.73 -26.38 3.68
C ALA A 282 5.52 -25.01 3.00
N LEU A 283 6.58 -24.42 2.46
CA LEU A 283 6.49 -23.20 1.66
C LEU A 283 5.69 -23.40 0.37
N LEU A 284 5.86 -24.53 -0.33
CA LEU A 284 5.07 -24.87 -1.52
C LEU A 284 3.59 -25.03 -1.20
N GLN A 285 3.26 -25.74 -0.12
CA GLN A 285 1.86 -25.86 0.33
C GLN A 285 1.26 -24.49 0.67
N ARG A 286 2.02 -23.66 1.40
CA ARG A 286 1.59 -22.30 1.75
C ARG A 286 1.40 -21.41 0.52
N TYR A 287 2.28 -21.54 -0.47
CA TYR A 287 2.18 -20.83 -1.74
C TYR A 287 0.93 -21.28 -2.51
N ALA A 288 0.68 -22.58 -2.61
CA ALA A 288 -0.51 -23.11 -3.26
C ALA A 288 -1.81 -22.64 -2.59
N GLN A 289 -1.82 -22.56 -1.25
CA GLN A 289 -2.92 -21.99 -0.50
C GLN A 289 -3.10 -20.49 -0.82
N ALA A 290 -2.02 -19.70 -0.81
CA ALA A 290 -2.08 -18.27 -1.13
C ALA A 290 -2.56 -17.97 -2.57
N VAL A 291 -2.33 -18.89 -3.51
CA VAL A 291 -2.87 -18.81 -4.88
C VAL A 291 -4.36 -19.20 -4.93
N SER A 292 -4.78 -20.14 -4.07
CA SER A 292 -6.15 -20.67 -4.04
C SER A 292 -7.11 -19.85 -3.18
N ASP A 293 -6.61 -19.17 -2.14
CA ASP A 293 -7.39 -18.34 -1.25
C ASP A 293 -7.90 -17.13 -2.04
N ASN A 294 -9.16 -17.20 -2.45
CA ASN A 294 -9.93 -16.10 -3.00
C ASN A 294 -10.82 -15.52 -1.88
N GLU A 295 -10.60 -14.24 -1.56
CA GLU A 295 -11.31 -13.31 -0.65
C GLU A 295 -11.66 -13.76 0.78
N ALA A 296 -12.11 -14.99 1.03
CA ALA A 296 -12.75 -15.41 2.29
C ALA A 296 -11.80 -15.72 3.46
N GLU A 297 -10.61 -16.32 3.23
CA GLU A 297 -9.63 -16.55 4.31
C GLU A 297 -8.87 -15.25 4.71
N HIS A 298 -8.89 -14.23 3.85
CA HIS A 298 -8.19 -12.97 4.12
C HIS A 298 -8.87 -12.15 5.21
N GLU A 299 -10.21 -12.13 5.25
CA GLU A 299 -10.97 -11.53 6.35
C GLU A 299 -10.66 -12.21 7.68
N LEU A 300 -10.56 -13.55 7.69
CA LEU A 300 -10.30 -14.34 8.90
C LEU A 300 -8.86 -14.19 9.43
N ARG A 301 -7.84 -14.07 8.57
CA ARG A 301 -6.45 -13.85 9.01
C ARG A 301 -6.20 -12.40 9.46
N LEU A 302 -6.92 -11.44 8.89
CA LEU A 302 -6.90 -10.02 9.29
C LEU A 302 -7.51 -9.75 10.67
N GLU A 303 -8.44 -10.61 11.11
CA GLU A 303 -8.99 -10.59 12.46
C GLU A 303 -7.98 -11.03 13.52
N GLN A 304 -6.93 -11.79 13.16
CA GLN A 304 -5.93 -12.32 14.10
C GLN A 304 -4.65 -11.48 14.24
N ASP A 305 -4.35 -10.59 13.29
CA ASP A 305 -3.16 -9.73 13.34
C ASP A 305 -3.43 -8.45 14.18
N GLU A 306 -3.61 -8.61 15.49
CA GLU A 306 -3.97 -7.51 16.41
C GLU A 306 -2.89 -6.41 16.57
N HIS A 307 -1.73 -6.59 15.92
CA HIS A 307 -0.52 -5.80 16.15
C HIS A 307 0.02 -5.09 14.91
N LEU A 308 -0.73 -5.02 13.80
CA LEU A 308 -0.25 -4.44 12.54
C LEU A 308 -0.97 -3.15 12.15
N VAL A 309 -0.20 -2.14 11.71
CA VAL A 309 -0.74 -0.98 10.97
C VAL A 309 -1.12 -1.40 9.55
N ARG A 310 -2.29 -0.99 9.08
CA ARG A 310 -2.80 -1.38 7.75
C ARG A 310 -2.48 -0.31 6.71
N ILE A 311 -1.80 -0.67 5.64
CA ILE A 311 -1.60 0.18 4.46
C ILE A 311 -2.51 -0.34 3.36
N ILE A 312 -3.32 0.53 2.78
CA ILE A 312 -4.34 0.11 1.80
C ILE A 312 -4.46 1.16 0.71
N THR A 313 -4.74 0.75 -0.52
CA THR A 313 -5.05 1.74 -1.56
C THR A 313 -6.39 2.43 -1.31
N ILE A 314 -6.52 3.70 -1.71
CA ILE A 314 -7.77 4.46 -1.61
C ILE A 314 -8.94 3.72 -2.28
N HIS A 315 -8.67 3.03 -3.40
CA HIS A 315 -9.68 2.22 -4.10
C HIS A 315 -10.13 1.01 -3.28
N SER A 316 -9.20 0.28 -2.68
CA SER A 316 -9.52 -0.88 -1.84
C SER A 316 -10.17 -0.49 -0.51
N ALA A 317 -9.99 0.75 -0.04
CA ALA A 317 -10.61 1.24 1.19
C ALA A 317 -12.13 1.50 1.06
N LYS A 318 -12.69 1.46 -0.14
CA LYS A 318 -14.12 1.71 -0.37
C LYS A 318 -14.98 0.71 0.40
N GLY A 319 -15.85 1.22 1.27
CA GLY A 319 -16.75 0.40 2.09
C GLY A 319 -16.17 -0.06 3.43
N LEU A 320 -14.86 0.07 3.62
CA LEU A 320 -14.16 -0.26 4.86
C LEU A 320 -14.23 0.90 5.87
N GLN A 321 -13.98 0.59 7.15
CA GLN A 321 -13.99 1.56 8.24
C GLN A 321 -12.75 1.34 9.12
N TYR A 322 -12.09 2.43 9.48
CA TYR A 322 -10.94 2.41 10.38
C TYR A 322 -11.09 3.50 11.44
N PRO A 323 -10.68 3.24 12.70
CA PRO A 323 -10.73 4.23 13.76
C PRO A 323 -9.87 5.47 13.49
N VAL A 324 -8.64 5.29 12.98
CA VAL A 324 -7.70 6.36 12.63
C VAL A 324 -7.18 6.15 11.21
N VAL A 325 -7.17 7.21 10.41
CA VAL A 325 -6.73 7.16 9.01
C VAL A 325 -5.68 8.25 8.73
N TYR A 326 -4.57 7.87 8.12
CA TYR A 326 -3.56 8.80 7.59
C TYR A 326 -3.61 8.86 6.06
N LEU A 327 -3.47 10.08 5.52
CA LEU A 327 -3.52 10.39 4.08
C LEU A 327 -2.26 11.16 3.65
N PRO A 328 -1.06 10.54 3.71
CA PRO A 328 0.21 11.25 3.57
C PRO A 328 0.46 11.85 2.18
N PHE A 329 -0.17 11.29 1.15
CA PHE A 329 0.10 11.61 -0.24
C PHE A 329 -1.10 12.20 -0.98
N LEU A 330 -2.05 12.80 -0.24
CA LEU A 330 -3.26 13.42 -0.80
C LEU A 330 -2.97 14.35 -2.01
N PRO A 331 -1.93 15.22 -1.97
CA PRO A 331 -1.62 16.10 -3.11
C PRO A 331 -1.23 15.36 -4.38
N LEU A 332 -0.71 14.12 -4.29
CA LEU A 332 -0.27 13.32 -5.43
C LEU A 332 -1.42 12.52 -6.08
N ILE A 333 -2.66 12.64 -5.58
CA ILE A 333 -3.82 11.98 -6.16
C ILE A 333 -4.19 12.72 -7.46
N ARG A 334 -3.92 12.08 -8.60
CA ARG A 334 -4.18 12.64 -9.95
C ARG A 334 -5.63 12.35 -10.40
N PRO A 335 -6.32 13.31 -11.04
CA PRO A 335 -7.49 13.00 -11.84
C PRO A 335 -7.12 12.13 -13.05
N LYS A 336 -8.06 11.30 -13.51
CA LYS A 336 -7.85 10.29 -14.59
C LYS A 336 -7.35 10.87 -15.93
N GLU A 337 -7.45 12.18 -16.14
CA GLU A 337 -7.18 12.84 -17.42
C GLU A 337 -5.84 13.59 -17.48
N ALA A 338 -5.02 13.59 -16.41
CA ALA A 338 -3.77 14.35 -16.38
C ALA A 338 -2.55 13.59 -16.95
N ASN A 339 -1.79 14.25 -17.82
CA ASN A 339 -0.60 13.73 -18.51
C ASN A 339 0.53 13.32 -17.54
N LYS A 340 1.40 12.36 -17.94
CA LYS A 340 2.40 11.70 -17.06
C LYS A 340 3.39 12.66 -16.36
N ASN A 341 3.57 13.87 -16.87
CA ASN A 341 4.56 14.86 -16.41
C ASN A 341 4.04 15.96 -15.48
N SER A 342 2.77 15.96 -15.04
CA SER A 342 2.29 16.98 -14.09
C SER A 342 2.64 16.61 -12.65
N THR A 343 3.58 17.37 -12.09
CA THR A 343 3.91 17.41 -10.66
C THR A 343 2.76 18.06 -9.90
N ALA A 344 2.36 17.49 -8.76
CA ALA A 344 1.37 18.12 -7.89
C ALA A 344 1.92 19.41 -7.28
N THR A 345 1.17 20.50 -7.38
CA THR A 345 1.47 21.80 -6.78
C THR A 345 0.76 21.93 -5.43
N PRO A 346 1.47 21.92 -4.28
CA PRO A 346 0.95 22.53 -3.05
C PRO A 346 0.77 24.05 -3.23
N TRP A 347 -0.40 24.57 -2.85
CA TRP A 347 -0.72 26.00 -2.85
C TRP A 347 -0.47 26.65 -1.48
N ARG A 348 -0.16 27.95 -1.51
CA ARG A 348 0.06 28.82 -0.35
C ARG A 348 -0.89 30.01 -0.39
N THR A 349 -1.28 30.49 0.77
CA THR A 349 -1.92 31.80 0.96
C THR A 349 -0.95 32.71 1.69
N SER A 350 -1.17 34.02 1.64
CA SER A 350 -0.32 35.04 2.26
C SER A 350 -0.17 34.92 3.78
N THR A 351 -1.05 34.17 4.48
CA THR A 351 -1.13 34.18 5.95
C THR A 351 -1.16 32.81 6.65
N GLY A 352 -1.21 31.67 5.95
CA GLY A 352 -1.20 30.35 6.61
C GLY A 352 -1.64 29.18 5.74
N ARG A 353 -1.56 27.95 6.28
CA ARG A 353 -1.73 26.66 5.58
C ARG A 353 -3.21 26.31 5.31
N GLY A 354 -3.56 25.99 4.06
CA GLY A 354 -4.86 25.44 3.67
C GLY A 354 -4.75 24.38 2.56
N MET A 355 -5.64 23.37 2.59
CA MET A 355 -5.72 22.25 1.63
C MET A 355 -6.67 22.57 0.45
N SER A 356 -6.28 22.21 -0.78
CA SER A 356 -7.16 22.24 -1.97
C SER A 356 -7.62 20.82 -2.35
N LEU A 357 -8.89 20.69 -2.75
CA LEU A 357 -9.50 19.45 -3.26
C LEU A 357 -10.04 19.57 -4.70
N GLY A 358 -9.72 20.66 -5.42
CA GLY A 358 -10.23 20.93 -6.77
C GLY A 358 -9.15 21.38 -7.77
N GLU A 359 -9.50 21.40 -9.05
CA GLU A 359 -8.59 21.70 -10.18
C GLU A 359 -8.03 23.13 -10.23
N PHE A 360 -8.49 24.03 -9.34
CA PHE A 360 -8.02 25.41 -9.27
C PHE A 360 -7.45 25.74 -7.87
N PRO A 361 -6.12 25.95 -7.75
CA PRO A 361 -5.43 26.12 -6.47
C PRO A 361 -5.82 27.32 -5.60
N GLU A 362 -6.55 28.31 -6.12
CA GLU A 362 -6.41 29.70 -5.63
C GLU A 362 -7.33 30.11 -4.46
N ALA A 363 -8.31 29.29 -4.05
CA ALA A 363 -9.56 29.88 -3.54
C ALA A 363 -10.01 29.53 -2.10
N ILE A 364 -9.19 28.85 -1.30
CA ILE A 364 -9.50 28.59 0.15
C ILE A 364 -8.81 29.61 1.07
N ALA A 365 -8.13 30.60 0.48
CA ALA A 365 -7.25 31.55 1.14
C ALA A 365 -7.88 32.77 1.79
N ALA A 366 -8.99 33.25 1.26
CA ALA A 366 -9.34 34.67 1.39
C ALA A 366 -10.21 35.04 2.62
N GLU A 367 -10.56 34.09 3.50
CA GLU A 367 -11.54 34.36 4.57
C GLU A 367 -10.98 34.37 6.01
N HIS A 368 -9.67 34.26 6.21
CA HIS A 368 -9.05 34.44 7.53
C HIS A 368 -8.33 35.80 7.71
N GLU A 369 -8.63 36.77 6.83
CA GLU A 369 -8.18 38.17 6.94
C GLU A 369 -9.34 39.16 7.21
N ALA A 370 -10.45 38.69 7.81
CA ALA A 370 -11.53 39.54 8.30
C ALA A 370 -11.83 39.30 9.78
#